data_AF-V1HY65-F1
#
_entry.id   AF-V1HY65-F1
#
_cell.length_a   1.000
_cell.length_b   1.000
_cell.length_c   1.000
_cell.angle_alpha   90.00
_cell.angle_beta   90.00
_cell.angle_gamma   90.00
#
_symmetry.space_group_name_H-M   'P 1'
#
loop_
_entity.id
_entity.type
_entity.pdbx_description
1 polymer ?
#
loop_
_entity_poly.entity_id
_entity_poly.type
_entity_poly.pdbx_seq_one_letter_code
_entity_poly.pdbx_strand_id
1 'polypeptide(L)'
;MVIIGSILTGVMASRQMFLHIMPGDAGYGSTFLGLHFYTWSLIISVLIMAAVAVALAINSMNITFRSLNINPALFSIAGWVFLFLITSNLISTVLECGGGECAANPVLYNLLSK
;
A
#
# COMPACT_ATOMS: atom_id res chain seq x y z
N MET A 1 -10.62 -7.09 8.28
CA MET A 1 -9.92 -6.93 6.98
C MET A 1 -8.81 -5.89 7.03
N VAL A 2 -9.00 -4.72 7.67
CA VAL A 2 -7.97 -3.67 7.76
C VAL A 2 -6.64 -4.17 8.33
N ILE A 3 -6.66 -4.90 9.46
CA ILE A 3 -5.44 -5.42 10.10
C ILE A 3 -4.65 -6.35 9.18
N ILE A 4 -5.34 -7.30 8.54
CA ILE A 4 -4.72 -8.26 7.60
C ILE A 4 -4.09 -7.50 6.43
N GLY A 5 -4.83 -6.53 5.87
CA GLY A 5 -4.32 -5.68 4.80
C GLY A 5 -3.05 -4.93 5.22
N SER A 6 -3.06 -4.27 6.39
CA SER A 6 -1.89 -3.56 6.88
C SER A 6 -0.68 -4.46 7.15
N ILE A 7 -0.89 -5.68 7.64
CA ILE A 7 0.20 -6.64 7.84
C ILE A 7 0.81 -7.03 6.51
N LEU A 8 0.00 -7.41 5.52
CA LEU A 8 0.48 -7.79 4.19
C LEU A 8 1.23 -6.62 3.53
N THR A 9 0.69 -5.40 3.59
CA THR A 9 1.38 -4.20 3.10
C THR A 9 2.72 -3.99 3.79
N GLY A 10 2.76 -4.14 5.13
CA GLY A 10 3.99 -4.01 5.91
C GLY A 10 5.04 -5.05 5.55
N VAL A 11 4.65 -6.31 5.34
CA VAL A 11 5.57 -7.39 4.92
C VAL A 11 6.17 -7.07 3.55
N MET A 12 5.36 -6.67 2.58
CA MET A 12 5.86 -6.33 1.24
C MET A 12 6.78 -5.10 1.25
N ALA A 13 6.41 -4.07 2.01
CA ALA A 13 7.24 -2.87 2.19
C ALA A 13 8.58 -3.18 2.89
N SER A 14 8.56 -4.06 3.90
CA SER A 14 9.77 -4.46 4.63
C SER A 14 10.76 -5.21 3.75
N ARG A 15 10.27 -6.11 2.87
CA ARG A 15 11.10 -6.79 1.89
C ARG A 15 11.83 -5.78 1.00
N GLN A 16 11.11 -4.80 0.46
CA GLN A 16 11.72 -3.79 -0.41
C GLN A 16 12.73 -2.92 0.34
N MET A 17 12.43 -2.54 1.59
CA MET A 17 13.37 -1.80 2.43
C MET A 17 14.65 -2.58 2.69
N PHE A 18 14.54 -3.88 2.98
CA PHE A 18 15.72 -4.73 3.22
C PHE A 18 16.55 -4.98 1.95
N LEU A 19 15.94 -4.96 0.77
CA LEU A 19 16.68 -5.07 -0.49
C LEU A 19 17.54 -3.84 -0.77
N HIS A 20 17.13 -2.65 -0.31
CA HIS A 20 17.83 -1.38 -0.56
C HIS A 20 18.55 -0.82 0.67
N ILE A 21 18.87 -1.65 1.66
CA ILE A 21 19.57 -1.20 2.88
C ILE A 21 21.10 -1.19 2.72
N MET A 22 21.63 -1.75 1.63
CA MET A 22 23.06 -1.89 1.43
C MET A 22 23.74 -0.53 1.14
N PRO A 23 24.96 -0.29 1.66
CA PRO A 23 25.67 0.96 1.46
C PRO A 23 26.05 1.15 -0.02
N GLY A 24 25.72 2.31 -0.57
CA GLY A 24 25.97 2.65 -1.97
C GLY A 24 24.79 2.38 -2.91
N ASP A 25 23.68 1.83 -2.41
CA ASP A 25 22.44 1.71 -3.17
C ASP A 25 21.68 3.05 -3.16
N ALA A 26 21.30 3.54 -4.34
CA ALA A 26 20.49 4.75 -4.49
C ALA A 26 19.00 4.51 -4.20
N GLY A 27 18.60 3.25 -4.05
CA GLY A 27 17.21 2.83 -3.86
C GLY A 27 16.38 2.93 -5.15
N TYR A 28 15.16 2.40 -5.07
CA TYR A 28 14.20 2.43 -6.19
C TYR A 28 13.09 3.45 -5.97
N GLY A 29 12.75 4.17 -7.04
CA GLY A 29 11.68 5.18 -7.06
C GLY A 29 12.10 6.54 -6.49
N SER A 30 11.22 7.53 -6.62
CA SER A 30 11.45 8.86 -6.08
C SER A 30 11.33 8.91 -4.55
N THR A 31 12.05 9.85 -3.96
CA THR A 31 12.00 10.10 -2.52
C THR A 31 11.01 11.22 -2.20
N PHE A 32 10.24 11.04 -1.13
CA PHE A 32 9.43 12.09 -0.53
C PHE A 32 9.98 12.40 0.86
N LEU A 33 10.33 13.66 1.11
CA LEU A 33 10.97 14.11 2.35
C LEU A 33 12.25 13.31 2.71
N GLY A 34 13.04 12.94 1.69
CA GLY A 34 14.29 12.18 1.87
C GLY A 34 14.11 10.69 2.13
N LEU A 35 12.88 10.16 2.11
CA LEU A 35 12.58 8.74 2.26
C LEU A 35 11.91 8.19 0.99
N HIS A 36 12.27 6.98 0.57
CA HIS A 36 11.60 6.32 -0.54
C HIS A 36 10.16 5.91 -0.17
N PHE A 37 9.31 5.77 -1.18
CA PHE A 37 7.91 5.40 -0.99
C PHE A 37 7.70 4.04 -0.32
N TYR A 38 8.59 3.06 -0.53
CA TYR A 38 8.50 1.79 0.18
C TYR A 38 8.70 1.95 1.70
N THR A 39 9.56 2.88 2.12
CA THR A 39 9.76 3.19 3.55
C THR A 39 8.54 3.90 4.14
N TRP A 40 7.96 4.84 3.39
CA TRP A 40 6.69 5.47 3.76
C TRP A 40 5.55 4.46 3.88
N SER A 41 5.47 3.51 2.95
CA SER A 41 4.48 2.42 2.98
C SER A 41 4.60 1.61 4.27
N LEU A 42 5.82 1.28 4.69
CA LEU A 42 6.08 0.59 5.96
C LEU A 42 5.58 1.43 7.15
N ILE A 43 5.95 2.70 7.23
CA ILE A 43 5.54 3.62 8.32
C ILE A 43 4.02 3.72 8.40
N ILE A 44 3.35 3.95 7.27
CA ILE A 44 1.90 4.08 7.21
C ILE A 44 1.21 2.76 7.62
N SER A 45 1.75 1.60 7.21
CA SER A 45 1.19 0.30 7.62
C SER A 45 1.16 0.14 9.14
N VAL A 46 2.24 0.56 9.83
CA VAL A 46 2.34 0.52 11.29
C VAL A 46 1.40 1.53 11.94
N LEU A 47 1.33 2.75 11.40
CA LEU A 47 0.39 3.77 11.89
C LEU A 47 -1.06 3.34 11.76
N ILE A 48 -1.45 2.66 10.67
CA ILE A 48 -2.79 2.10 10.50
C ILE A 48 -3.07 1.04 11.56
N MET A 49 -2.14 0.12 11.81
CA MET A 49 -2.31 -0.89 12.88
C MET A 49 -2.49 -0.23 14.25
N ALA A 50 -1.69 0.78 14.57
CA ALA A 50 -1.81 1.53 15.82
C ALA A 50 -3.15 2.27 15.91
N ALA A 51 -3.59 2.93 14.84
CA ALA A 51 -4.87 3.63 14.78
C ALA A 51 -6.05 2.67 14.97
N VAL A 52 -6.00 1.48 14.37
CA VAL A 52 -7.01 0.43 14.57
C VAL A 52 -7.01 -0.06 16.02
N ALA A 53 -5.83 -0.28 16.63
CA ALA A 53 -5.72 -0.67 18.02
C ALA A 53 -6.34 0.37 18.97
N VAL A 54 -6.06 1.66 18.73
CA VAL A 54 -6.67 2.77 19.48
C VAL A 54 -8.18 2.82 19.26
N ALA A 55 -8.66 2.68 18.02
CA ALA A 55 -10.10 2.66 17.72
C ALA A 55 -10.83 1.53 18.46
N LEU A 56 -10.24 0.33 18.53
CA LEU A 56 -10.79 -0.77 19.32
C LEU A 56 -10.79 -0.47 20.83
N ALA A 57 -9.73 0.16 21.35
CA ALA A 57 -9.64 0.55 22.75
C ALA A 57 -10.65 1.64 23.13
N ILE A 58 -10.97 2.57 22.22
CA ILE A 58 -12.00 3.60 22.44
C ILE A 58 -13.40 2.98 22.34
N ASN A 59 -13.61 2.05 21.40
CA ASN A 59 -14.89 1.37 21.24
C ASN A 59 -15.30 0.58 22.50
N SER A 60 -14.34 0.03 23.25
CA SER A 60 -14.62 -0.64 24.52
C SER A 60 -15.09 0.33 25.63
N MET A 61 -14.94 1.64 25.45
CA MET A 61 -15.39 2.67 26.39
C MET A 61 -16.81 3.19 26.09
N ASN A 62 -17.55 2.59 25.15
CA ASN A 62 -18.91 3.00 24.74
C ASN A 62 -19.05 4.48 24.33
N ILE A 63 -17.97 5.08 23.81
CA ILE A 63 -18.00 6.44 23.29
C ILE A 63 -18.77 6.41 21.96
N THR A 64 -19.87 7.15 21.88
CA THR A 64 -20.70 7.24 20.68
C THR A 64 -20.01 8.12 19.63
N PHE A 65 -19.54 7.50 18.55
CA PHE A 65 -19.03 8.25 17.41
C PHE A 65 -20.18 8.96 16.70
N ARG A 66 -20.03 10.28 16.48
CA ARG A 66 -20.96 11.05 15.64
C ARG A 66 -20.85 10.54 14.21
N SER A 67 -21.98 10.17 13.59
CA SER A 67 -21.99 9.85 12.18
C SER A 67 -21.57 11.09 11.38
N LEU A 68 -20.53 10.93 10.56
CA LEU A 68 -20.16 11.94 9.58
C LEU A 68 -21.21 11.88 8.46
N ASN A 69 -21.77 13.04 8.10
CA ASN A 69 -22.70 13.15 6.98
C ASN A 69 -21.90 13.16 5.67
N ILE A 70 -21.46 11.98 5.24
CA ILE A 70 -20.70 11.80 4.01
C ILE A 70 -21.68 11.65 2.85
N ASN A 71 -21.47 12.40 1.77
CA ASN A 71 -22.31 12.30 0.57
C ASN A 71 -22.15 10.88 -0.05
N PRO A 72 -23.22 10.07 -0.13
CA PRO A 72 -23.14 8.68 -0.60
C PRO A 72 -22.69 8.58 -2.06
N ALA A 73 -23.02 9.58 -2.89
CA ALA A 73 -22.59 9.61 -4.29
C ALA A 73 -21.07 9.76 -4.40
N LEU A 74 -20.48 10.66 -3.60
CA LEU A 74 -19.04 10.88 -3.58
C LEU A 74 -18.29 9.63 -3.12
N PHE A 75 -18.79 8.97 -2.07
CA PHE A 75 -18.21 7.73 -1.57
C PHE A 75 -18.25 6.61 -2.61
N SER A 76 -19.39 6.48 -3.32
CA SER A 76 -19.53 5.51 -4.41
C SER A 76 -18.54 5.75 -5.55
N ILE A 77 -18.42 7.00 -6.01
CA ILE A 77 -17.47 7.38 -7.07
C ILE A 77 -16.02 7.09 -6.63
N ALA A 78 -15.64 7.48 -5.42
CA ALA A 78 -14.32 7.20 -4.88
C ALA A 78 -14.02 5.70 -4.83
N GLY A 79 -15.00 4.89 -4.43
CA GLY A 79 -14.91 3.43 -4.43
C GLY A 79 -14.67 2.84 -5.82
N TRP A 80 -15.43 3.31 -6.82
CA TRP A 80 -15.26 2.88 -8.22
C TRP A 80 -13.89 3.26 -8.80
N VAL A 81 -13.44 4.49 -8.56
CA VAL A 81 -12.10 4.94 -9.00
C VAL A 81 -11.01 4.11 -8.33
N PHE A 82 -11.12 3.85 -7.04
CA PHE A 82 -10.16 3.02 -6.30
C PHE A 82 -10.12 1.59 -6.83
N LEU A 83 -11.28 0.98 -7.09
CA LEU A 83 -11.38 -0.36 -7.69
C LEU A 83 -10.73 -0.41 -9.08
N PHE A 84 -11.00 0.58 -9.93
CA PHE A 84 -10.38 0.69 -11.24
C PHE A 84 -8.85 0.81 -11.15
N LEU A 85 -8.35 1.65 -10.26
CA LEU A 85 -6.91 1.83 -10.04
C LEU A 85 -6.24 0.54 -9.59
N ILE A 86 -6.80 -0.17 -8.60
CA ILE A 86 -6.22 -1.44 -8.13
C ILE A 86 -6.22 -2.48 -9.26
N THR A 87 -7.32 -2.59 -10.01
CA THR A 87 -7.43 -3.57 -11.09
C THR A 87 -6.43 -3.28 -12.20
N SER A 88 -6.26 -2.00 -12.57
CA SER A 88 -5.27 -1.57 -13.55
C SER A 88 -3.83 -1.84 -13.09
N ASN A 89 -3.51 -1.52 -11.83
CA ASN A 89 -2.19 -1.84 -11.26
C ASN A 89 -1.92 -3.35 -11.26
N LEU A 90 -2.90 -4.17 -10.89
CA LEU A 90 -2.79 -5.62 -10.91
C LEU A 90 -2.49 -6.15 -12.32
N ILE A 91 -3.23 -5.67 -13.32
CA ILE A 91 -2.99 -6.03 -14.73
C ILE A 91 -1.57 -5.64 -15.13
N SER A 92 -1.12 -4.42 -14.80
CA SER A 92 0.24 -3.95 -15.09
C SER A 92 1.30 -4.87 -14.48
N THR A 93 1.15 -5.26 -13.21
CA THR A 93 2.07 -6.16 -12.53
C THR A 93 2.12 -7.55 -13.17
N VAL A 94 0.97 -8.10 -13.59
CA VAL A 94 0.91 -9.38 -14.31
C VAL A 94 1.59 -9.28 -15.67
N LEU A 95 1.43 -8.16 -16.39
CA LEU A 95 2.12 -7.93 -17.66
C LEU A 95 3.63 -7.77 -17.50
N GLU A 96 4.07 -7.22 -16.37
CA GLU A 96 5.46 -6.96 -16.06
C GLU A 96 6.20 -8.23 -15.62
N CYS A 97 5.57 -9.04 -14.77
CA CYS A 97 6.23 -10.17 -14.09
C CYS A 97 5.74 -11.56 -14.56
N GLY A 98 4.66 -11.62 -15.34
CA GLY A 98 4.01 -12.87 -15.73
C GLY A 98 3.47 -13.61 -14.51
N GLY A 99 3.75 -14.92 -14.44
CA GLY A 99 3.37 -15.79 -13.31
C GLY A 99 4.49 -16.02 -12.28
N GLY A 100 5.65 -15.36 -12.43
CA GLY A 100 6.82 -15.53 -11.56
C GLY A 100 7.00 -14.40 -10.55
N GLU A 101 8.11 -14.43 -9.81
CA GLU A 101 8.49 -13.31 -8.94
C GLU A 101 8.92 -12.09 -9.76
N CYS A 102 8.37 -10.92 -9.44
CA CYS A 102 8.81 -9.66 -10.03
C CYS A 102 10.27 -9.37 -9.67
N ALA A 103 11.02 -8.84 -10.63
CA ALA A 103 12.30 -8.19 -10.34
C ALA A 103 12.10 -7.07 -9.31
N ALA A 104 13.12 -6.83 -8.47
CA ALA A 104 13.05 -5.75 -7.48
C ALA A 104 12.83 -4.37 -8.12
N ASN A 105 13.40 -4.18 -9.32
CA ASN A 105 13.35 -2.96 -10.13
C ASN A 105 13.01 -3.33 -11.59
N PRO A 106 11.75 -3.52 -11.95
CA PRO A 106 11.39 -3.87 -13.30
C PRO A 106 11.43 -2.62 -14.21
N VAL A 107 11.94 -2.79 -15.42
CA VAL A 107 12.07 -1.73 -16.45
C VAL A 107 11.43 -2.12 -17.78
N LEU A 108 10.95 -3.36 -17.89
CA LEU A 108 10.42 -3.96 -19.12
C LEU A 108 9.19 -4.80 -18.79
N TYR A 109 8.19 -4.74 -19.67
CA TYR A 109 7.01 -5.60 -19.59
C TYR A 109 7.30 -6.95 -20.25
N ASN A 110 7.67 -7.97 -19.48
CA ASN A 110 8.09 -9.25 -20.04
C ASN A 110 7.04 -9.91 -20.95
N LEU A 111 5.74 -9.70 -20.72
CA LEU A 111 4.68 -10.25 -21.58
C LEU A 111 4.38 -9.41 -22.83
N LEU A 112 4.81 -8.15 -22.90
CA LEU A 112 4.63 -7.26 -24.06
C LEU A 112 5.93 -7.02 -24.84
N SER A 113 7.07 -7.30 -24.23
CA SER A 113 8.40 -7.21 -24.84
C SER A 113 8.61 -8.42 -25.76
N LYS A 114 8.10 -8.32 -26.99
CA LYS A 114 8.38 -9.24 -28.08
C LYS A 114 9.37 -8.62 -29.06
#